data_AF-A0A965Z2K4-F1
#
_entry.id   AF-A0A965Z2K4-F1
#
_cell.length_a   1.000
_cell.length_b   1.000
_cell.length_c   1.000
_cell.angle_alpha   90.00
_cell.angle_beta   90.00
_cell.angle_gamma   90.00
#
_symmetry.space_group_name_H-M   'P 1'
#
loop_
_entity.id
_entity.type
_entity.pdbx_description
1 polymer ?
#
loop_
_entity_poly.entity_id
_entity_poly.type
_entity_poly.pdbx_seq_one_letter_code
_entity_poly.pdbx_strand_id
1 'polypeptide(L)'
;MSEDPTQIIDTSEVREGDILFDCPYCGKNLAIEAAGAGLMVPCVGCGKAVQVPIPDAATPEAPVATVPRPVILDGEDPRETIRQLDEALAMANQQIDRLTAEKEALQERRAFLEQIRVTGAARQERIAAELATVQDALDRALVLLAEIRAEKPV
;
A
#
# COMPACT_ATOMS: atom_id res chain seq x y z
N MET A 1 -38.05 -11.66 6.66
CA MET A 1 -37.84 -10.69 5.58
C MET A 1 -36.42 -10.20 5.76
N SER A 2 -35.50 -10.79 5.01
CA SER A 2 -34.06 -10.57 5.17
C SER A 2 -33.70 -9.26 4.49
N GLU A 3 -33.28 -8.26 5.26
CA GLU A 3 -32.71 -7.03 4.74
C GLU A 3 -31.23 -7.27 4.44
N ASP A 4 -30.92 -7.42 3.15
CA ASP A 4 -29.56 -7.39 2.61
C ASP A 4 -29.03 -5.94 2.69
N PRO A 5 -27.94 -5.67 3.42
CA PRO A 5 -27.32 -4.36 3.39
C PRO A 5 -26.51 -4.26 2.10
N THR A 6 -27.08 -3.54 1.13
CA THR A 6 -26.36 -3.11 -0.07
C THR A 6 -25.18 -2.24 0.38
N GLN A 7 -23.98 -2.83 0.41
CA GLN A 7 -22.75 -2.10 0.69
C GLN A 7 -22.51 -1.12 -0.46
N ILE A 8 -22.71 0.15 -0.15
CA ILE A 8 -22.35 1.27 -1.01
C ILE A 8 -20.82 1.30 -1.00
N ILE A 9 -20.20 0.81 -2.09
CA ILE A 9 -18.76 0.85 -2.27
C ILE A 9 -18.40 2.32 -2.55
N ASP A 10 -17.75 2.96 -1.59
CA ASP A 10 -17.21 4.31 -1.71
C ASP A 10 -16.03 4.28 -2.70
N THR A 11 -16.24 4.81 -3.89
CA THR A 11 -15.31 4.74 -5.04
C THR A 11 -14.19 5.79 -4.98
N SER A 12 -13.76 6.24 -3.81
CA SER A 12 -12.91 7.46 -3.70
C SER A 12 -11.51 7.27 -3.12
N GLU A 13 -11.08 6.05 -2.76
CA GLU A 13 -9.70 5.82 -2.27
C GLU A 13 -9.07 4.60 -2.99
N VAL A 14 -8.40 4.84 -4.11
CA VAL A 14 -7.51 3.82 -4.70
C VAL A 14 -6.33 3.63 -3.74
N ARG A 15 -6.24 2.46 -3.11
CA ARG A 15 -5.18 2.12 -2.15
C ARG A 15 -4.02 1.44 -2.87
N GLU A 16 -2.81 1.57 -2.32
CA GLU A 16 -1.65 0.81 -2.79
C GLU A 16 -1.92 -0.69 -2.62
N GLY A 17 -2.29 -1.37 -3.71
CA GLY A 17 -2.69 -2.79 -3.71
C GLY A 17 -3.96 -3.10 -4.52
N ASP A 18 -4.69 -2.08 -5.00
CA ASP A 18 -5.88 -2.30 -5.81
C ASP A 18 -5.53 -2.73 -7.25
N ILE A 19 -6.30 -3.67 -7.79
CA ILE A 19 -6.22 -4.15 -9.17
C ILE A 19 -7.02 -3.19 -10.04
N LEU A 20 -6.31 -2.45 -10.90
CA LEU A 20 -6.89 -1.58 -11.92
C LEU A 20 -7.05 -2.36 -13.22
N PHE A 21 -8.28 -2.48 -13.71
CA PHE A 21 -8.55 -3.12 -14.99
C PHE A 21 -9.76 -2.51 -15.70
N ASP A 22 -9.81 -2.67 -17.02
CA ASP A 22 -10.88 -2.13 -17.85
C ASP A 22 -11.97 -3.18 -18.09
N CYS A 23 -13.23 -2.77 -17.96
CA CYS A 23 -14.35 -3.64 -18.26
C CYS A 23 -14.42 -3.95 -19.77
N PRO A 24 -14.44 -5.24 -20.18
CA PRO A 24 -14.46 -5.63 -21.60
C PRO A 24 -15.77 -5.26 -22.33
N TYR A 25 -16.83 -4.91 -21.60
CA TYR A 25 -18.14 -4.61 -22.18
C TYR A 25 -18.42 -3.12 -22.34
N CYS A 26 -17.85 -2.26 -21.50
CA CYS A 26 -18.12 -0.82 -21.50
C CYS A 26 -16.88 0.06 -21.51
N GLY A 27 -15.68 -0.53 -21.38
CA GLY A 27 -14.40 0.18 -21.40
C GLY A 27 -14.19 1.14 -20.23
N LYS A 28 -14.96 1.01 -19.14
CA LYS A 28 -14.72 1.79 -17.92
C LYS A 28 -13.66 1.13 -17.07
N ASN A 29 -12.79 1.96 -16.50
CA ASN A 29 -11.75 1.55 -15.56
C ASN A 29 -12.40 1.23 -14.22
N LEU A 30 -12.09 0.05 -13.67
CA LEU A 30 -12.50 -0.37 -12.33
C LEU A 30 -11.26 -0.58 -11.46
N ALA A 31 -11.40 -0.22 -10.19
CA ALA A 31 -10.42 -0.47 -9.14
C ALA A 31 -11.06 -1.43 -8.12
N ILE A 32 -10.41 -2.55 -7.85
CA ILE A 32 -10.91 -3.58 -6.91
C ILE A 32 -9.77 -4.03 -6.03
N GLU A 33 -10.04 -4.22 -4.74
CA GLU A 33 -9.06 -4.73 -3.78
C GLU A 33 -8.45 -6.05 -4.25
N ALA A 34 -7.16 -6.29 -3.95
CA ALA A 34 -6.46 -7.53 -4.33
C ALA A 34 -7.17 -8.82 -3.86
N ALA A 35 -7.95 -8.76 -2.77
CA ALA A 35 -8.77 -9.88 -2.29
C ALA A 35 -9.90 -10.29 -3.27
N GLY A 36 -10.26 -9.40 -4.19
CA GLY A 36 -11.25 -9.62 -5.24
C GLY A 36 -10.70 -10.32 -6.50
N ALA A 37 -9.41 -10.65 -6.54
CA ALA A 37 -8.79 -11.33 -7.67
C ALA A 37 -9.50 -12.65 -8.01
N GLY A 38 -9.89 -12.80 -9.28
CA GLY A 38 -10.56 -14.01 -9.78
C GLY A 38 -12.05 -14.13 -9.44
N LEU A 39 -12.64 -13.20 -8.67
CA LEU A 39 -14.08 -13.17 -8.42
C LEU A 39 -14.83 -12.50 -9.58
N MET A 40 -16.11 -12.86 -9.74
CA MET A 40 -17.04 -12.23 -10.68
C MET A 40 -17.72 -11.06 -10.00
N VAL A 41 -17.38 -9.84 -10.40
CA VAL A 41 -17.98 -8.61 -9.84
C VAL A 41 -18.92 -7.94 -10.83
N PRO A 42 -20.04 -7.34 -10.38
CA PRO A 42 -20.89 -6.54 -11.26
C PRO A 42 -20.21 -5.22 -11.59
N CYS A 43 -20.09 -4.90 -12.88
CA CYS A 43 -19.53 -3.62 -13.32
C CYS A 43 -20.47 -2.46 -12.97
N VAL A 44 -19.98 -1.42 -12.27
CA VAL A 44 -20.75 -0.20 -11.95
C VAL A 44 -21.20 0.59 -13.18
N GLY A 45 -20.57 0.35 -14.34
CA GLY A 45 -20.88 1.04 -15.59
C GLY A 45 -22.01 0.41 -16.39
N CYS A 46 -22.05 -0.92 -16.47
CA CYS A 46 -22.96 -1.65 -17.37
C CYS A 46 -23.73 -2.78 -16.68
N GLY A 47 -23.53 -3.01 -15.39
CA GLY A 47 -24.20 -4.03 -14.59
C GLY A 47 -23.84 -5.48 -14.91
N LYS A 48 -22.99 -5.72 -15.91
CA LYS A 48 -22.57 -7.07 -16.31
C LYS A 48 -21.50 -7.61 -15.37
N ALA A 49 -21.54 -8.91 -15.10
CA ALA A 49 -20.52 -9.59 -14.33
C ALA A 49 -19.21 -9.64 -15.14
N VAL A 50 -18.12 -9.11 -14.57
CA VAL A 50 -16.78 -9.09 -15.14
C VAL A 50 -15.87 -9.89 -14.21
N GLN A 51 -14.99 -10.69 -14.80
CA GLN A 51 -13.96 -11.41 -14.04
C GLN A 51 -12.80 -10.47 -13.76
N VAL A 52 -12.44 -10.31 -12.49
CA VAL A 52 -11.24 -9.57 -12.11
C VAL A 52 -10.01 -10.37 -12.57
N PRO A 53 -9.09 -9.77 -13.35
CA PRO A 53 -7.84 -10.42 -13.69
C PRO A 53 -7.12 -10.81 -12.39
N ILE A 54 -6.71 -12.07 -12.27
CA ILE A 54 -5.79 -12.47 -11.21
C ILE A 54 -4.47 -11.83 -11.61
N PRO A 55 -3.92 -10.86 -10.85
CA PRO A 55 -2.54 -10.46 -11.08
C PRO A 55 -1.73 -11.74 -10.90
N ASP A 56 -1.19 -12.25 -12.01
CA ASP A 56 -0.30 -13.39 -11.97
C ASP A 56 0.73 -13.13 -10.87
N ALA A 57 1.17 -14.20 -10.20
CA ALA A 57 2.30 -14.20 -9.28
C ALA A 57 3.64 -13.81 -9.96
N ALA A 58 3.59 -12.99 -11.02
CA ALA A 58 4.67 -12.25 -11.64
C ALA A 58 4.84 -10.85 -11.02
N THR A 59 4.29 -10.61 -9.82
CA THR A 59 5.10 -9.88 -8.82
C THR A 59 6.46 -10.57 -8.84
N PRO A 60 7.61 -9.89 -8.96
CA PRO A 60 8.88 -10.56 -8.77
C PRO A 60 8.76 -11.20 -7.40
N GLU A 61 8.60 -12.53 -7.35
CA GLU A 61 8.77 -13.29 -6.14
C GLU A 61 10.14 -12.81 -5.67
N ALA A 62 10.16 -12.01 -4.60
CA ALA A 62 11.39 -11.79 -3.86
C ALA A 62 11.97 -13.19 -3.73
N PRO A 63 13.20 -13.45 -4.20
CA PRO A 63 13.68 -14.80 -4.40
C PRO A 63 13.62 -15.51 -3.05
N VAL A 64 12.51 -16.21 -2.82
CA VAL A 64 12.35 -17.06 -1.65
C VAL A 64 13.24 -18.20 -2.04
N ALA A 65 14.49 -18.16 -1.59
CA ALA A 65 15.42 -19.25 -1.82
C ALA A 65 14.67 -20.52 -1.44
N THR A 66 14.38 -21.34 -2.44
CA THR A 66 13.55 -22.51 -2.24
C THR A 66 14.41 -23.49 -1.49
N VAL A 67 14.26 -23.57 -0.17
CA VAL A 67 14.84 -24.66 0.61
C VAL A 67 14.29 -25.94 -0.02
N PRO A 68 15.13 -26.81 -0.61
CA PRO A 68 14.66 -28.04 -1.21
C PRO A 68 13.95 -28.85 -0.13
N ARG A 69 12.65 -29.12 -0.32
CA ARG A 69 11.91 -29.97 0.61
C ARG A 69 12.39 -31.41 0.38
N PRO A 70 12.94 -32.10 1.40
CA PRO A 70 13.39 -33.47 1.23
C PRO A 70 12.17 -34.36 0.91
N VAL A 71 12.30 -35.16 -0.15
CA VAL A 71 11.28 -36.12 -0.58
C VAL A 71 11.57 -37.43 0.14
N ILE A 72 10.76 -37.79 1.13
CA ILE A 72 10.91 -39.06 1.82
C ILE A 72 10.24 -40.15 0.97
N LEU A 73 11.04 -41.10 0.45
CA LEU A 73 10.54 -42.24 -0.31
C LEU A 73 10.29 -43.44 0.62
N ASP A 74 9.18 -44.16 0.41
CA ASP A 74 8.87 -45.35 1.21
C ASP A 74 9.91 -46.46 0.95
N GLY A 75 10.66 -46.85 1.98
CA GLY A 75 11.68 -47.90 1.92
C GLY A 75 13.15 -47.42 1.96
N GLU A 76 13.38 -46.12 2.16
CA GLU A 76 14.72 -45.55 2.32
C GLU A 76 15.29 -45.84 3.73
N ASP A 77 16.62 -45.97 3.84
CA ASP A 77 17.28 -46.21 5.15
C ASP A 77 16.98 -45.02 6.09
N PRO A 78 16.40 -45.26 7.29
CA PRO A 78 16.11 -44.20 8.25
C PRO A 78 17.31 -43.28 8.56
N ARG A 79 18.55 -43.80 8.49
CA ARG A 79 19.76 -43.00 8.71
C ARG A 79 20.02 -41.98 7.60
N GLU A 80 19.74 -42.35 6.35
CA GLU A 80 19.91 -41.46 5.21
C GLU A 80 18.84 -40.36 5.21
N THR A 81 17.61 -40.70 5.60
CA THR A 81 16.54 -39.72 5.79
C THR A 81 16.90 -38.68 6.86
N ILE A 82 17.47 -39.10 7.99
CA ILE A 82 17.94 -38.19 9.05
C ILE A 82 19.03 -37.24 8.50
N ARG A 83 20.00 -37.77 7.74
CA ARG A 83 21.06 -36.96 7.11
C ARG A 83 20.50 -35.90 6.17
N GLN A 84 19.53 -36.27 5.33
CA GLN A 84 18.87 -35.34 4.39
C GLN A 84 18.07 -34.25 5.13
N LEU A 85 17.39 -34.60 6.22
CA LEU A 85 16.65 -33.65 7.04
C LEU A 85 17.57 -32.68 7.77
N ASP A 86 18.70 -33.15 8.30
CA ASP A 86 19.70 -32.30 8.95
C ASP A 86 20.31 -31.30 7.96
N GLU A 87 20.60 -31.74 6.74
CA GLU A 87 21.09 -30.87 5.66
C GLU A 87 20.05 -29.83 5.25
N ALA A 88 18.78 -30.23 5.07
CA ALA A 88 17.70 -29.31 4.76
C ALA A 88 17.44 -28.29 5.90
N LEU A 89 17.51 -28.73 7.16
CA LEU A 89 17.36 -27.86 8.33
C LEU A 89 18.51 -26.86 8.41
N ALA A 90 19.75 -27.28 8.13
CA ALA A 90 20.89 -26.38 8.09
C ALA A 90 20.73 -25.30 7.00
N MET A 91 20.28 -25.68 5.80
CA MET A 91 19.98 -24.73 4.72
C MET A 91 18.86 -23.76 5.11
N ALA A 92 17.78 -24.27 5.73
CA ALA A 92 16.67 -23.44 6.19
C ALA A 92 17.11 -22.42 7.25
N ASN A 93 17.90 -22.86 8.23
CA ASN A 93 18.42 -21.98 9.28
C ASN A 93 19.31 -20.87 8.70
N GLN A 94 20.21 -21.21 7.76
CA GLN A 94 21.04 -20.21 7.06
C GLN A 94 20.19 -19.17 6.31
N GLN A 95 19.10 -19.60 5.69
CA GLN A 95 18.19 -18.71 5.01
C GLN A 95 17.40 -17.82 5.97
N ILE A 96 16.97 -18.34 7.12
CA ILE A 96 16.33 -17.57 8.18
C ILE A 96 17.27 -16.48 8.69
N ASP A 97 18.54 -16.81 8.94
CA ASP A 97 19.55 -15.85 9.40
C ASP A 97 19.73 -14.72 8.37
N ARG A 98 19.84 -15.08 7.08
CA ARG A 98 19.94 -14.11 5.99
C ARG A 98 18.74 -13.17 5.92
N LEU A 99 17.52 -13.72 5.91
CA LEU A 99 16.30 -12.93 5.81
C LEU A 99 16.09 -12.05 7.04
N THR A 100 16.51 -12.52 8.22
CA THR A 100 16.46 -11.74 9.45
C THR A 100 17.39 -10.53 9.36
N ALA A 101 18.63 -10.72 8.89
CA ALA A 101 19.56 -9.61 8.68
C ALA A 101 19.06 -8.61 7.61
N GLU A 102 18.51 -9.10 6.50
CA GLU A 102 17.92 -8.25 5.46
C GLU A 102 16.73 -7.43 6.00
N LYS A 103 15.86 -8.06 6.80
CA LYS A 103 14.74 -7.39 7.46
C LYS A 103 15.20 -6.31 8.44
N GLU A 104 16.21 -6.60 9.26
CA GLU A 104 16.78 -5.64 10.22
C GLU A 104 17.32 -4.41 9.48
N ALA A 105 18.10 -4.61 8.41
CA ALA A 105 18.63 -3.52 7.59
C ALA A 105 17.50 -2.65 6.97
N LEU A 106 16.43 -3.28 6.48
CA LEU A 106 15.26 -2.56 5.93
C LEU A 106 14.50 -1.80 7.02
N GLN A 107 14.36 -2.37 8.22
CA GLN A 107 13.71 -1.72 9.35
C GLN A 107 14.50 -0.48 9.81
N GLU A 108 15.82 -0.57 9.89
CA GLU A 108 16.68 0.57 10.20
C GLU A 108 16.55 1.66 9.14
N ARG A 109 16.57 1.29 7.85
CA ARG A 109 16.41 2.25 6.76
C ARG A 109 15.04 2.95 6.81
N ARG A 110 13.98 2.20 7.10
CA ARG A 110 12.63 2.75 7.26
C ARG A 110 12.55 3.70 8.45
N ALA A 111 13.11 3.34 9.60
CA ALA A 111 13.12 4.18 10.79
C ALA A 111 13.83 5.52 10.52
N PHE A 112 14.96 5.48 9.81
CA PHE A 112 15.69 6.68 9.40
C PHE A 112 14.86 7.60 8.49
N LEU A 113 14.23 7.03 7.45
CA LEU A 113 13.39 7.81 6.53
C LEU A 113 12.16 8.40 7.23
N GLU A 114 11.55 7.64 8.13
CA GLU A 114 10.40 8.12 8.91
C GLU A 114 10.81 9.26 9.83
N GLN A 115 11.99 9.20 10.46
CA GLN A 115 12.52 10.30 11.25
C GLN A 115 12.73 11.57 10.41
N ILE A 116 13.28 11.45 9.20
CA ILE A 116 13.41 12.58 8.27
C ILE A 116 12.02 13.13 7.90
N ARG A 117 11.05 12.25 7.62
CA ARG A 117 9.69 12.66 7.26
C ARG A 117 9.03 13.44 8.39
N VAL A 118 9.08 12.93 9.62
CA VAL A 118 8.49 13.57 10.81
C VAL A 118 9.14 14.92 11.11
N THR A 119 10.48 14.98 11.07
CA THR A 119 11.20 16.25 11.32
C THR A 119 10.94 17.28 10.22
N GLY A 120 10.88 16.85 8.95
CA GLY A 120 10.51 17.69 7.82
C GLY A 120 9.10 18.23 7.93
N ALA A 121 8.12 17.37 8.26
CA ALA A 121 6.73 17.74 8.44
C ALA A 121 6.54 18.77 9.55
N ALA A 122 7.17 18.59 10.72
CA ALA A 122 7.10 19.55 11.81
C ALA A 122 7.68 20.92 11.43
N ARG A 123 8.75 20.96 10.62
CA ARG A 123 9.31 22.22 10.11
C ARG A 123 8.36 22.88 9.12
N GLN A 124 7.76 22.11 8.22
CA GLN A 124 6.77 22.61 7.26
C GLN A 124 5.55 23.19 7.95
N GLU A 125 5.05 22.53 9.00
CA GLU A 125 3.91 23.01 9.80
C GLU A 125 4.20 24.36 10.46
N ARG A 126 5.40 24.54 11.04
CA ARG A 126 5.82 25.83 11.60
C ARG A 126 5.87 26.93 10.54
N ILE A 127 6.44 26.64 9.37
CA ILE A 127 6.50 27.61 8.27
C ILE A 127 5.09 27.97 7.80
N ALA A 128 4.19 26.99 7.67
CA ALA A 128 2.80 27.22 7.29
C ALA A 128 2.07 28.12 8.30
N ALA A 129 2.30 27.91 9.60
CA ALA A 129 1.73 28.76 10.65
C ALA A 129 2.22 30.22 10.55
N GLU A 130 3.52 30.43 10.35
CA GLU A 130 4.08 31.78 10.15
C GLU A 130 3.57 32.43 8.86
N LEU A 131 3.37 31.66 7.78
CA LEU A 131 2.76 32.20 6.57
C LEU A 131 1.30 32.61 6.78
N ALA A 132 0.54 31.86 7.58
CA ALA A 132 -0.84 32.18 7.91
C ALA A 132 -0.94 33.48 8.74
N THR A 133 -0.04 33.70 9.71
CA THR A 133 -0.02 34.95 10.49
C THR A 133 0.31 36.16 9.61
N VAL A 134 1.23 36.00 8.65
CA VAL A 134 1.54 37.05 7.66
C VAL A 134 0.35 37.34 6.75
N GLN A 135 -0.37 36.31 6.28
CA GLN A 135 -1.58 36.50 5.47
C GLN A 135 -2.66 37.26 6.24
N ASP A 136 -2.94 36.87 7.48
CA ASP A 136 -3.93 37.55 8.31
C ASP A 136 -3.55 39.02 8.60
N ALA A 137 -2.26 39.31 8.77
CA ALA A 137 -1.78 40.69 8.89
C ALA A 137 -1.96 41.50 7.60
N LEU A 138 -1.71 40.89 6.44
CA LEU A 138 -1.97 41.50 5.13
C LEU A 138 -3.46 41.78 4.93
N ASP A 139 -4.33 40.83 5.26
CA ASP A 139 -5.78 40.97 5.13
C ASP A 139 -6.31 42.11 6.01
N ARG A 140 -5.83 42.21 7.25
CA ARG A 140 -6.14 43.33 8.14
C ARG A 140 -5.67 44.67 7.55
N ALA A 141 -4.48 44.72 6.97
CA ALA A 141 -3.98 45.93 6.32
C ALA A 141 -4.84 46.31 5.09
N LEU A 142 -5.30 45.34 4.31
CA LEU A 142 -6.19 45.58 3.17
C LEU A 142 -7.54 46.16 3.60
N VAL A 143 -8.12 45.67 4.70
CA VAL A 143 -9.36 46.23 5.28
C VAL A 143 -9.17 47.69 5.67
N LEU A 144 -8.11 48.01 6.42
CA LEU A 144 -7.80 49.38 6.84
C LEU A 144 -7.58 50.32 5.64
N LEU A 145 -6.88 49.84 4.59
CA LEU A 145 -6.70 50.61 3.37
C LEU A 145 -8.02 50.87 2.64
N ALA A 146 -8.96 49.91 2.66
CA ALA A 146 -10.28 50.08 2.08
C ALA A 146 -11.13 51.11 2.86
N GLU A 147 -11.07 51.09 4.20
CA GLU A 147 -11.75 52.06 5.07
C GLU A 147 -11.26 53.49 4.80
N ILE A 148 -9.94 53.72 4.77
CA ILE A 148 -9.36 55.04 4.45
C ILE A 148 -9.81 55.52 3.05
N ARG A 149 -9.90 54.60 2.08
CA ARG A 149 -10.36 54.93 0.73
C ARG A 149 -11.82 55.35 0.70
N ALA A 150 -12.65 54.80 1.59
CA ALA A 150 -14.06 55.14 1.73
C ALA A 150 -14.30 56.43 2.51
N GLU A 151 -13.46 56.74 3.50
CA GLU A 151 -13.55 57.96 4.33
C GLU A 151 -13.08 59.22 3.60
N LYS A 152 -12.22 59.11 2.58
CA LYS A 152 -11.73 60.28 1.84
C LYS A 152 -12.89 60.91 1.04
N PRO A 153 -13.44 62.06 1.45
CA PRO A 153 -14.44 62.74 0.64
C PRO A 153 -13.73 63.38 -0.55
N VAL A 154 -14.42 63.37 -1.69
CA VAL A 154 -14.03 64.03 -2.95
C VAL A 154 -13.67 65.49 -2.71
#